data_AF-A0A1E4TSL6-F1
#
_entry.id   AF-A0A1E4TSL6-F1
#
_cell.length_a   1.000
_cell.length_b   1.000
_cell.length_c   1.000
_cell.angle_alpha   90.00
_cell.angle_beta   90.00
_cell.angle_gamma   90.00
#
_symmetry.space_group_name_H-M   'P 1'
#
loop_
_entity.id
_entity.type
_entity.pdbx_description
1 polymer ?
#
loop_
_entity_poly.entity_id
_entity_poly.type
_entity_poly.pdbx_seq_one_letter_code
_entity_poly.pdbx_strand_id
1 'polypeptide(L)'
;MSITMLQDLYDRVFDSKYLQQLDSTFPPPVSISLKPSLVKGIPDGILALVAPIVAYWTYSIFFHIIDVYELAEYYRIHTPEEILKRNKSTQSEVIRDVIIQHIIQSIAGIIVYSFDPLPTTGFEINAMWQIKKRIPFPIPNELIFILYTVVIPFLRIFIAFIIIDTWQFFLHRLMHLNKYLYKRFHSRHHRLYTPYAFGALYNDPVEGFLLDTAGSGLAAIITNLSPREQIILYTFSTLKTVDDHCGYAFPWDLFQIIFPNNSIYHDIHHQHFGIKNNFSQPFFTFWDKWFKTEYHGIDEYKKNARKMNIEKYHAFLENRHKKRLQQQQNNKENSEYSENDDENPSTKKKE
;
A
#
# COMPACT_ATOMS: atom_id res chain seq x y z
N MET A 1 19.10 -15.29 23.98
CA MET A 1 18.69 -16.49 23.21
C MET A 1 19.64 -17.61 23.59
N SER A 2 19.16 -18.77 24.07
CA SER A 2 20.06 -19.87 24.49
C SER A 2 20.60 -20.63 23.27
N ILE A 3 21.77 -21.27 23.39
CA ILE A 3 22.39 -22.10 22.34
C ILE A 3 21.42 -23.19 21.85
N THR A 4 20.65 -23.79 22.78
CA THR A 4 19.62 -24.80 22.46
C THR A 4 18.49 -24.24 21.60
N MET A 5 18.08 -22.98 21.83
CA MET A 5 17.03 -22.33 21.04
C MET A 5 17.49 -22.00 19.62
N LEU A 6 18.78 -21.63 19.46
CA LEU A 6 19.37 -21.42 18.14
C LEU A 6 19.51 -22.73 17.35
N GLN A 7 19.88 -23.83 18.03
CA GLN A 7 19.97 -25.15 17.41
C GLN A 7 18.58 -25.67 16.97
N ASP A 8 17.55 -25.54 17.82
CA ASP A 8 16.18 -25.91 17.45
C ASP A 8 15.66 -25.09 16.27
N LEU A 9 15.97 -23.78 16.22
CA LEU A 9 15.62 -22.95 15.07
C LEU A 9 16.36 -23.41 13.80
N TYR A 10 17.66 -23.73 13.91
CA TYR A 10 18.46 -24.23 12.80
C TYR A 10 17.88 -25.54 12.27
N ASP A 11 17.60 -26.53 13.12
CA ASP A 11 17.11 -27.85 12.72
C ASP A 11 15.69 -27.78 12.11
N ARG A 12 14.87 -26.80 12.50
CA ARG A 12 13.55 -26.54 11.90
C ARG A 12 13.64 -25.91 10.51
N VAL A 13 14.63 -25.05 10.27
CA VAL A 13 14.81 -24.33 8.99
C VAL A 13 15.58 -25.19 8.00
N PHE A 14 16.62 -25.87 8.47
CA PHE A 14 17.54 -26.66 7.69
C PHE A 14 17.37 -28.14 8.06
N ASP A 15 16.39 -28.81 7.45
CA ASP A 15 16.25 -30.26 7.60
C ASP A 15 17.52 -30.93 7.06
N SER A 16 18.34 -31.43 7.98
CA SER A 16 19.65 -32.02 7.69
C SER A 16 19.57 -33.22 6.75
N LYS A 17 18.49 -34.03 6.82
CA LYS A 17 18.28 -35.16 5.89
C LYS A 17 17.95 -34.69 4.48
N TYR A 18 17.25 -33.57 4.37
CA TYR A 18 16.89 -32.97 3.10
C TYR A 18 18.13 -32.35 2.43
N LEU A 19 18.90 -31.56 3.18
CA LEU A 19 20.08 -30.86 2.66
C LEU A 19 21.23 -31.80 2.28
N GLN A 20 21.42 -32.92 2.99
CA GLN A 20 22.44 -33.91 2.63
C GLN A 20 22.27 -34.48 1.20
N GLN A 21 21.06 -34.47 0.65
CA GLN A 21 20.81 -34.94 -0.72
C GLN A 21 21.48 -34.04 -1.78
N LEU A 22 21.82 -32.79 -1.44
CA LEU A 22 22.53 -31.88 -2.35
C LEU A 22 23.98 -32.33 -2.62
N ASP A 23 24.56 -33.17 -1.78
CA ASP A 23 25.89 -33.73 -1.97
C ASP A 23 25.91 -35.02 -2.79
N SER A 24 24.74 -35.54 -3.17
CA SER A 24 24.62 -36.75 -3.98
C SER A 24 25.41 -36.63 -5.30
N THR A 25 26.02 -37.74 -5.70
CA THR A 25 26.68 -37.89 -7.00
C THR A 25 25.66 -37.93 -8.13
N PHE A 26 24.50 -38.53 -7.89
CA PHE A 26 23.39 -38.65 -8.84
C PHE A 26 22.29 -37.61 -8.55
N PRO A 27 21.52 -37.19 -9.57
CA PRO A 27 20.42 -36.26 -9.37
C PRO A 27 19.39 -36.85 -8.39
N PRO A 28 18.98 -36.10 -7.34
CA PRO A 28 17.95 -36.54 -6.41
C PRO A 28 16.62 -36.83 -7.14
N PRO A 29 15.84 -37.82 -6.70
CA PRO A 29 14.57 -38.17 -7.33
C PRO A 29 13.57 -37.02 -7.26
N VAL A 30 12.75 -36.87 -8.29
CA VAL A 30 11.67 -35.87 -8.36
C VAL A 30 10.34 -36.59 -8.22
N SER A 31 9.52 -36.16 -7.27
CA SER A 31 8.16 -36.68 -7.06
C SER A 31 7.19 -35.51 -7.06
N ILE A 32 6.62 -35.22 -8.23
CA ILE A 32 5.75 -34.06 -8.41
C ILE A 32 4.39 -34.32 -7.74
N SER A 33 3.98 -33.39 -6.88
CA SER A 33 2.66 -33.38 -6.27
C SER A 33 2.08 -31.97 -6.27
N LEU A 34 0.76 -31.85 -6.08
CA LEU A 34 0.12 -30.54 -5.95
C LEU A 34 0.64 -29.82 -4.70
N LYS A 35 1.01 -28.55 -4.87
CA LYS A 35 1.48 -27.73 -3.76
C LYS A 35 0.29 -27.40 -2.86
N PRO A 36 0.36 -27.70 -1.55
CA PRO A 36 -0.70 -27.34 -0.61
C PRO A 36 -0.91 -25.82 -0.59
N SER A 37 -2.15 -25.37 -0.53
CA SER A 37 -2.48 -23.96 -0.39
C SER A 37 -2.05 -23.40 0.97
N LEU A 38 -1.67 -22.13 1.04
CA LEU A 38 -1.36 -21.42 2.29
C LEU A 38 -2.56 -21.37 3.23
N VAL A 39 -3.75 -21.12 2.66
CA VAL A 39 -5.02 -21.14 3.39
C VAL A 39 -5.84 -22.33 2.92
N LYS A 40 -6.22 -23.20 3.84
CA LYS A 40 -6.97 -24.41 3.53
C LYS A 40 -8.26 -24.06 2.79
N GLY A 41 -8.43 -24.58 1.58
CA GLY A 41 -9.61 -24.37 0.74
C GLY A 41 -9.56 -23.14 -0.17
N ILE A 42 -8.52 -22.32 -0.11
CA ILE A 42 -8.34 -21.15 -0.98
C ILE A 42 -7.08 -21.36 -1.83
N PRO A 43 -7.20 -21.58 -3.15
CA PRO A 43 -6.03 -21.67 -4.02
C PRO A 43 -5.14 -20.43 -3.93
N ASP A 44 -3.82 -20.60 -3.89
CA ASP A 44 -2.88 -19.47 -3.69
C ASP A 44 -3.03 -18.39 -4.79
N GLY A 45 -3.42 -18.77 -6.01
CA GLY A 45 -3.70 -17.79 -7.08
C GLY A 45 -4.95 -16.95 -6.81
N ILE A 46 -6.00 -17.53 -6.24
CA ILE A 46 -7.18 -16.77 -5.79
C ILE A 46 -6.81 -15.88 -4.60
N LEU A 47 -5.99 -16.38 -3.67
CA LEU A 47 -5.49 -15.58 -2.56
C LEU A 47 -4.67 -14.38 -3.06
N ALA A 48 -3.90 -14.52 -4.14
CA ALA A 48 -3.17 -13.41 -4.77
C ALA A 48 -4.08 -12.30 -5.30
N LEU A 49 -5.31 -12.62 -5.70
CA LEU A 49 -6.30 -11.64 -6.17
C LEU A 49 -7.06 -10.99 -4.99
N VAL A 50 -7.33 -11.74 -3.93
CA VAL A 50 -8.11 -11.27 -2.77
C VAL A 50 -7.26 -10.45 -1.79
N ALA A 51 -6.03 -10.90 -1.51
CA ALA A 51 -5.15 -10.27 -0.53
C ALA A 51 -4.93 -8.75 -0.75
N PRO A 52 -4.61 -8.26 -1.97
CA PRO A 52 -4.43 -6.82 -2.18
C PRO A 52 -5.73 -6.02 -1.94
N ILE A 53 -6.90 -6.56 -2.27
CA ILE A 53 -8.19 -5.89 -2.03
C ILE A 53 -8.45 -5.76 -0.52
N VAL A 54 -8.21 -6.83 0.24
CA VAL A 54 -8.34 -6.80 1.70
C VAL A 54 -7.35 -5.81 2.30
N ALA A 55 -6.10 -5.80 1.84
CA ALA A 55 -5.07 -4.88 2.29
C ALA A 55 -5.42 -3.42 1.98
N TYR A 56 -5.95 -3.16 0.77
CA TYR A 56 -6.43 -1.84 0.35
C TYR A 56 -7.43 -1.29 1.36
N TRP A 57 -8.55 -1.97 1.55
CA TRP A 57 -9.62 -1.47 2.43
C TRP A 57 -9.20 -1.43 3.88
N THR A 58 -8.44 -2.42 4.36
CA THR A 58 -7.95 -2.42 5.74
C THR A 58 -7.08 -1.20 6.01
N TYR A 59 -6.13 -0.91 5.12
CA TYR A 59 -5.21 0.22 5.32
C TYR A 59 -5.88 1.57 5.06
N SER A 60 -6.77 1.64 4.07
CA SER A 60 -7.57 2.85 3.84
C SER A 60 -8.52 3.16 5.01
N ILE A 61 -9.16 2.15 5.60
CA ILE A 61 -10.01 2.32 6.80
C ILE A 61 -9.17 2.77 7.99
N PHE A 62 -7.96 2.23 8.17
CA PHE A 62 -7.05 2.69 9.21
C PHE A 62 -6.79 4.20 9.12
N PHE A 63 -6.39 4.71 7.95
CA PHE A 63 -6.21 6.15 7.77
C PHE A 63 -7.51 6.94 7.87
N HIS A 64 -8.64 6.38 7.41
CA HIS A 64 -9.93 7.04 7.55
C HIS A 64 -10.36 7.18 9.02
N ILE A 65 -10.06 6.19 9.87
CA ILE A 65 -10.28 6.29 11.33
C ILE A 65 -9.40 7.40 11.91
N ILE A 66 -8.12 7.46 11.55
CA ILE A 66 -7.23 8.56 11.95
C ILE A 66 -7.85 9.92 11.56
N ASP A 67 -8.41 9.97 10.36
CA ASP A 67 -8.97 11.19 9.77
C ASP A 67 -10.23 11.67 10.49
N VAL A 68 -11.21 10.78 10.68
CA VAL A 68 -12.51 11.08 11.29
C VAL A 68 -12.37 11.41 12.78
N TYR A 69 -11.47 10.74 13.48
CA TYR A 69 -11.26 10.96 14.92
C TYR A 69 -10.16 11.99 15.22
N GLU A 70 -9.57 12.60 14.19
CA GLU A 70 -8.54 13.65 14.30
C GLU A 70 -7.34 13.20 15.16
N LEU A 71 -6.93 11.93 15.03
CA LEU A 71 -5.96 11.30 15.94
C LEU A 71 -4.52 11.78 15.72
N ALA A 72 -4.23 12.33 14.54
CA ALA A 72 -2.87 12.63 14.10
C ALA A 72 -2.73 13.98 13.36
N GLU A 73 -3.52 14.99 13.75
CA GLU A 73 -3.53 16.32 13.10
C GLU A 73 -2.15 16.94 12.90
N TYR A 74 -1.23 16.72 13.83
CA TYR A 74 0.14 17.23 13.73
C TYR A 74 0.90 16.73 12.47
N TYR A 75 0.56 15.55 11.96
CA TYR A 75 1.20 14.92 10.81
C TYR A 75 0.41 15.05 9.51
N ARG A 76 -0.79 15.63 9.56
CA ARG A 76 -1.69 15.78 8.41
C ARG A 76 -1.11 16.81 7.42
N ILE A 77 -1.24 16.56 6.12
CA ILE A 77 -0.67 17.46 5.07
C ILE A 77 -1.61 18.64 4.76
N HIS A 78 -2.91 18.38 4.61
CA HIS A 78 -3.96 19.39 4.32
C HIS A 78 -5.08 19.32 5.35
N THR A 79 -5.72 20.43 5.70
CA THR A 79 -6.84 20.41 6.67
C THR A 79 -8.11 19.81 6.07
N PRO A 80 -9.07 19.34 6.89
CA PRO A 80 -10.37 18.86 6.41
C PRO A 80 -11.11 19.90 5.54
N GLU A 81 -11.03 21.18 5.88
CA GLU A 81 -11.65 22.25 5.10
C GLU A 81 -10.98 22.40 3.73
N GLU A 82 -9.65 22.29 3.67
CA GLU A 82 -8.92 22.27 2.40
C GLU A 82 -9.33 21.07 1.56
N ILE A 83 -9.48 19.89 2.17
CA ILE A 83 -9.91 18.66 1.48
C ILE A 83 -11.31 18.83 0.88
N LEU A 84 -12.28 19.25 1.68
CA LEU A 84 -13.66 19.46 1.25
C LEU A 84 -13.79 20.56 0.18
N LYS A 85 -12.98 21.61 0.26
CA LYS A 85 -13.05 22.76 -0.65
C LYS A 85 -12.35 22.51 -1.99
N ARG A 86 -11.24 21.75 -1.98
CA ARG A 86 -10.37 21.61 -3.17
C ARG A 86 -10.69 20.36 -3.98
N ASN A 87 -11.18 19.30 -3.35
CA ASN A 87 -11.59 18.10 -4.06
C ASN A 87 -12.88 18.33 -4.84
N LYS A 88 -12.90 17.84 -6.09
CA LYS A 88 -14.01 18.00 -7.04
C LYS A 88 -14.84 16.74 -7.19
N SER A 89 -14.74 15.82 -6.24
CA SER A 89 -15.47 14.55 -6.23
C SER A 89 -15.90 14.24 -4.80
N THR A 90 -17.10 13.70 -4.69
CA THR A 90 -17.64 13.25 -3.40
C THR A 90 -17.02 11.92 -3.00
N GLN A 91 -16.97 11.63 -1.70
CA GLN A 91 -16.41 10.37 -1.21
C GLN A 91 -17.20 9.14 -1.72
N SER A 92 -18.52 9.26 -1.90
CA SER A 92 -19.36 8.16 -2.41
C SER A 92 -19.07 7.85 -3.88
N GLU A 93 -18.82 8.87 -4.71
CA GLU A 93 -18.36 8.67 -6.10
C GLU A 93 -17.01 7.97 -6.14
N VAL A 94 -16.10 8.36 -5.25
CA VAL A 94 -14.78 7.72 -5.15
C VAL A 94 -14.88 6.26 -4.76
N ILE A 95 -15.64 5.94 -3.70
CA ILE A 95 -15.83 4.56 -3.23
C ILE A 95 -16.46 3.70 -4.33
N ARG A 96 -17.50 4.20 -5.00
CA ARG A 96 -18.16 3.49 -6.11
C ARG A 96 -17.16 3.13 -7.20
N ASP A 97 -16.34 4.07 -7.61
CA ASP A 97 -15.41 3.88 -8.72
C ASP A 97 -14.26 2.95 -8.35
N VAL A 98 -13.76 3.02 -7.10
CA VAL A 98 -12.76 2.08 -6.59
C VAL A 98 -13.33 0.65 -6.54
N ILE A 99 -14.60 0.47 -6.15
CA ILE A 99 -15.27 -0.83 -6.22
C ILE A 99 -15.33 -1.34 -7.67
N ILE A 100 -15.69 -0.49 -8.63
CA ILE A 100 -15.68 -0.85 -10.06
C ILE A 100 -14.26 -1.26 -10.50
N GLN A 101 -13.24 -0.52 -10.08
CA GLN A 101 -11.85 -0.84 -10.40
C GLN A 101 -11.43 -2.21 -9.85
N HIS A 102 -11.81 -2.54 -8.61
CA HIS A 102 -11.56 -3.87 -8.03
C HIS A 102 -12.30 -4.99 -8.76
N ILE A 103 -13.53 -4.75 -9.24
CA ILE A 103 -14.25 -5.72 -10.06
C ILE A 103 -13.50 -6.00 -11.36
N ILE A 104 -13.05 -4.94 -12.05
CA ILE A 104 -12.28 -5.06 -13.30
C ILE A 104 -10.97 -5.80 -13.06
N GLN A 105 -10.23 -5.42 -12.02
CA GLN A 105 -8.99 -6.09 -11.59
C GLN A 105 -9.22 -7.57 -11.30
N SER A 106 -10.28 -7.91 -10.58
CA SER A 106 -10.62 -9.29 -10.22
C SER A 106 -10.97 -10.13 -11.45
N ILE A 107 -11.77 -9.59 -12.37
CA ILE A 107 -12.11 -10.28 -13.62
C ILE A 107 -10.86 -10.53 -14.46
N ALA A 108 -10.03 -9.50 -14.65
CA ALA A 108 -8.78 -9.63 -15.40
C ALA A 108 -7.84 -10.65 -14.74
N GLY A 109 -7.70 -10.60 -13.42
CA GLY A 109 -6.90 -11.55 -12.65
C GLY A 109 -7.40 -12.98 -12.76
N ILE A 110 -8.71 -13.22 -12.68
CA ILE A 110 -9.31 -14.55 -12.86
C ILE A 110 -9.06 -15.08 -14.28
N ILE A 111 -9.18 -14.22 -15.30
CA ILE A 111 -8.88 -14.59 -16.69
C ILE A 111 -7.42 -15.04 -16.80
N VAL A 112 -6.47 -14.25 -16.30
CA VAL A 112 -5.04 -14.61 -16.34
C VAL A 112 -4.78 -15.90 -15.58
N TYR A 113 -5.31 -16.01 -14.35
CA TYR A 113 -5.17 -17.19 -13.51
C TYR A 113 -5.74 -18.47 -14.15
N SER A 114 -6.78 -18.36 -15.00
CA SER A 114 -7.33 -19.52 -15.70
C SER A 114 -6.34 -20.18 -16.68
N PHE A 115 -5.28 -19.47 -17.07
CA PHE A 115 -4.20 -19.99 -17.90
C PHE A 115 -2.99 -20.48 -17.09
N ASP A 116 -2.96 -20.24 -15.77
CA ASP A 116 -1.84 -20.66 -14.95
C ASP A 116 -1.83 -22.18 -14.76
N PRO A 117 -0.65 -22.82 -14.84
CA PRO A 117 -0.54 -24.22 -14.48
C PRO A 117 -0.81 -24.42 -12.99
N LEU A 118 -1.33 -25.59 -12.63
CA LEU A 118 -1.52 -25.94 -11.23
C LEU A 118 -0.18 -25.90 -10.47
N PRO A 119 -0.11 -25.20 -9.32
CA PRO A 119 1.11 -25.16 -8.52
C PRO A 119 1.52 -26.55 -8.04
N THR A 120 2.78 -26.90 -8.29
CA THR A 120 3.36 -28.20 -7.88
C THR A 120 4.59 -28.02 -6.98
N THR A 121 4.98 -29.10 -6.32
CA THR A 121 6.14 -29.20 -5.43
C THR A 121 6.74 -30.62 -5.54
N GLY A 122 7.88 -30.86 -4.88
CA GLY A 122 8.60 -32.13 -4.87
C GLY A 122 9.76 -32.21 -5.88
N PHE A 123 10.16 -31.06 -6.43
CA PHE A 123 11.30 -30.91 -7.34
C PHE A 123 12.40 -30.00 -6.76
N GLU A 124 12.17 -29.38 -5.60
CA GLU A 124 13.00 -28.31 -5.04
C GLU A 124 14.43 -28.78 -4.73
N ILE A 125 14.61 -29.98 -4.16
CA ILE A 125 15.95 -30.56 -3.94
C ILE A 125 16.69 -30.78 -5.25
N ASN A 126 16.01 -31.31 -6.27
CA ASN A 126 16.64 -31.51 -7.56
C ASN A 126 17.07 -30.16 -8.16
N ALA A 127 16.19 -29.14 -8.10
CA ALA A 127 16.51 -27.80 -8.56
C ALA A 127 17.71 -27.18 -7.82
N MET A 128 17.75 -27.29 -6.49
CA MET A 128 18.89 -26.85 -5.67
C MET A 128 20.17 -27.62 -6.00
N TRP A 129 20.09 -28.94 -6.20
CA TRP A 129 21.22 -29.77 -6.61
C TRP A 129 21.77 -29.32 -7.98
N GLN A 130 20.90 -29.03 -8.95
CA GLN A 130 21.29 -28.52 -10.27
C GLN A 130 22.00 -27.17 -10.15
N ILE A 131 21.51 -26.27 -9.27
CA ILE A 131 22.19 -24.99 -8.99
C ILE A 131 23.57 -25.26 -8.41
N LYS A 132 23.69 -26.12 -7.39
CA LYS A 132 24.96 -26.45 -6.75
C LYS A 132 25.98 -27.00 -7.73
N LYS A 133 25.58 -27.92 -8.63
CA LYS A 133 26.49 -28.54 -9.63
C LYS A 133 27.00 -27.56 -10.69
N ARG A 134 26.31 -26.44 -10.92
CA ARG A 134 26.75 -25.38 -11.86
C ARG A 134 27.76 -24.42 -11.25
N ILE A 135 27.93 -24.44 -9.93
CA ILE A 135 28.86 -23.54 -9.24
C ILE A 135 30.24 -24.21 -9.18
N PRO A 136 31.30 -23.57 -9.71
CA PRO A 136 32.60 -24.24 -9.90
C PRO A 136 33.44 -24.40 -8.62
N PHE A 137 32.93 -23.96 -7.45
CA PHE A 137 33.63 -24.02 -6.17
C PHE A 137 32.75 -24.62 -5.07
N PRO A 138 33.34 -25.17 -3.98
CA PRO A 138 32.59 -25.72 -2.87
C PRO A 138 31.70 -24.66 -2.20
N ILE A 139 30.42 -24.98 -2.02
CA ILE A 139 29.45 -24.13 -1.32
C ILE A 139 28.66 -24.97 -0.30
N PRO A 140 28.45 -24.47 0.94
CA PRO A 140 27.58 -25.09 1.94
C PRO A 140 26.13 -25.26 1.45
N ASN A 141 25.49 -26.36 1.86
CA ASN A 141 24.12 -26.68 1.45
C ASN A 141 23.10 -25.63 1.90
N GLU A 142 23.33 -25.02 3.05
CA GLU A 142 22.51 -23.97 3.64
C GLU A 142 22.51 -22.71 2.76
N LEU A 143 23.64 -22.37 2.15
CA LEU A 143 23.72 -21.23 1.24
C LEU A 143 22.97 -21.50 -0.06
N ILE A 144 22.99 -22.74 -0.57
CA ILE A 144 22.18 -23.13 -1.73
C ILE A 144 20.69 -23.07 -1.39
N PHE A 145 20.32 -23.52 -0.20
CA PHE A 145 18.95 -23.42 0.29
C PHE A 145 18.49 -21.97 0.39
N ILE A 146 19.25 -21.10 1.07
CA ILE A 146 18.94 -19.66 1.17
C ILE A 146 18.88 -19.00 -0.22
N LEU A 147 19.83 -19.34 -1.10
CA LEU A 147 19.84 -18.84 -2.47
C LEU A 147 18.52 -19.18 -3.18
N TYR A 148 18.09 -20.44 -3.10
CA TYR A 148 16.89 -20.92 -3.78
C TYR A 148 15.59 -20.43 -3.16
N THR A 149 15.47 -20.44 -1.82
CA THR A 149 14.20 -20.14 -1.14
C THR A 149 13.99 -18.67 -0.82
N VAL A 150 15.07 -17.88 -0.73
CA VAL A 150 15.00 -16.47 -0.34
C VAL A 150 15.52 -15.57 -1.45
N VAL A 151 16.77 -15.75 -1.86
CA VAL A 151 17.45 -14.80 -2.76
C VAL A 151 16.82 -14.78 -4.16
N ILE A 152 16.57 -15.95 -4.77
CA ILE A 152 15.96 -16.02 -6.09
C ILE A 152 14.55 -15.40 -6.08
N PRO A 153 13.60 -15.81 -5.20
CA PRO A 153 12.30 -15.15 -5.10
C PRO A 153 12.38 -13.64 -4.85
N PHE A 154 13.27 -13.22 -3.94
CA PHE A 154 13.49 -11.80 -3.67
C PHE A 154 13.93 -11.04 -4.91
N LEU A 155 14.92 -11.55 -5.66
CA LEU A 155 15.39 -10.91 -6.89
C LEU A 155 14.29 -10.81 -7.93
N ARG A 156 13.43 -11.83 -8.06
CA ARG A 156 12.31 -11.82 -9.00
C ARG A 156 11.28 -10.74 -8.64
N ILE A 157 10.89 -10.66 -7.36
CA ILE A 157 9.99 -9.62 -6.85
C ILE A 157 10.64 -8.23 -7.02
N PHE A 158 11.92 -8.09 -6.71
CA PHE A 158 12.65 -6.83 -6.85
C PHE A 158 12.71 -6.36 -8.31
N ILE A 159 12.98 -7.28 -9.25
CA ILE A 159 12.90 -6.98 -10.69
C ILE A 159 11.47 -6.61 -11.08
N ALA A 160 10.46 -7.26 -10.51
CA ALA A 160 9.06 -6.92 -10.74
C ALA A 160 8.73 -5.48 -10.28
N PHE A 161 9.25 -5.03 -9.12
CA PHE A 161 9.14 -3.62 -8.70
C PHE A 161 9.73 -2.67 -9.74
N ILE A 162 10.91 -2.97 -10.29
CA ILE A 162 11.54 -2.14 -11.33
C ILE A 162 10.67 -2.07 -12.59
N ILE A 163 10.08 -3.20 -13.00
CA ILE A 163 9.18 -3.24 -14.16
C ILE A 163 7.93 -2.39 -13.90
N ILE A 164 7.31 -2.51 -12.72
CA ILE A 164 6.13 -1.72 -12.33
C ILE A 164 6.46 -0.23 -12.32
N ASP A 165 7.54 0.19 -11.65
CA ASP A 165 7.97 1.60 -11.60
C ASP A 165 8.22 2.16 -13.00
N THR A 166 8.88 1.38 -13.87
CA THR A 166 9.15 1.78 -15.25
C THR A 166 7.85 1.94 -16.02
N TRP A 167 6.97 0.93 -15.95
CA TRP A 167 5.68 0.95 -16.63
C TRP A 167 4.83 2.15 -16.21
N GLN A 168 4.67 2.32 -14.90
CA GLN A 168 3.85 3.39 -14.36
C GLN A 168 4.44 4.77 -14.63
N PHE A 169 5.75 4.98 -14.45
CA PHE A 169 6.37 6.26 -14.76
C PHE A 169 6.12 6.71 -16.20
N PHE A 170 6.39 5.84 -17.18
CA PHE A 170 6.27 6.24 -18.59
C PHE A 170 4.82 6.46 -19.00
N LEU A 171 3.90 5.60 -18.56
CA LEU A 171 2.49 5.74 -18.89
C LEU A 171 1.86 6.96 -18.19
N HIS A 172 2.18 7.17 -16.91
CA HIS A 172 1.74 8.33 -16.14
C HIS A 172 2.25 9.64 -16.76
N ARG A 173 3.55 9.72 -17.04
CA ARG A 173 4.16 10.87 -17.72
C ARG A 173 3.55 11.11 -19.10
N LEU A 174 3.30 10.06 -19.88
CA LEU A 174 2.64 10.18 -21.18
C LEU A 174 1.23 10.78 -21.04
N MET A 175 0.45 10.33 -20.06
CA MET A 175 -0.88 10.87 -19.80
C MET A 175 -0.83 12.35 -19.42
N HIS A 176 0.18 12.81 -18.68
CA HIS A 176 0.36 14.23 -18.38
C HIS A 176 0.82 15.09 -19.55
N LEU A 177 1.73 14.56 -20.38
CA LEU A 177 2.29 15.33 -21.50
C LEU A 177 1.31 15.43 -22.67
N ASN A 178 0.43 14.45 -22.84
CA ASN A 178 -0.58 14.46 -23.89
C ASN A 178 -1.91 15.04 -23.38
N LYS A 179 -2.31 16.20 -23.92
CA LYS A 179 -3.55 16.91 -23.52
C LYS A 179 -4.82 16.07 -23.64
N TYR A 180 -4.92 15.21 -24.65
CA TYR A 180 -6.08 14.35 -24.85
C TYR A 180 -6.11 13.25 -23.79
N LEU A 181 -5.00 12.54 -23.58
CA LEU A 181 -4.91 11.47 -22.59
C LEU A 181 -5.16 11.99 -21.17
N TYR A 182 -4.58 13.15 -20.83
CA TYR A 182 -4.84 13.82 -19.56
C TYR A 182 -6.34 14.07 -19.37
N LYS A 183 -6.97 14.80 -20.30
CA LYS A 183 -8.39 15.19 -20.16
C LYS A 183 -9.33 13.99 -20.13
N ARG A 184 -9.02 12.94 -20.90
CA ARG A 184 -9.90 11.77 -21.02
C ARG A 184 -9.77 10.82 -19.84
N PHE A 185 -8.55 10.58 -19.37
CA PHE A 185 -8.26 9.52 -18.40
C PHE A 185 -7.79 10.13 -17.07
N HIS A 186 -6.59 10.70 -17.08
CA HIS A 186 -5.87 11.04 -15.84
C HIS A 186 -6.41 12.24 -15.06
N SER A 187 -7.14 13.16 -15.72
CA SER A 187 -7.75 14.30 -15.04
C SER A 187 -8.83 13.90 -14.03
N ARG A 188 -9.36 12.68 -14.13
CA ARG A 188 -10.29 12.12 -13.13
C ARG A 188 -9.59 11.91 -11.79
N HIS A 189 -8.40 11.30 -11.82
CA HIS A 189 -7.55 11.11 -10.65
C HIS A 189 -7.22 12.45 -9.97
N HIS A 190 -6.78 13.44 -10.75
CA HIS A 190 -6.50 14.82 -10.29
C HIS A 190 -7.73 15.64 -9.86
N ARG A 191 -8.94 15.06 -9.84
CA ARG A 191 -10.08 15.67 -9.13
C ARG A 191 -9.92 15.58 -7.61
N LEU A 192 -9.09 14.65 -7.13
CA LEU A 192 -8.67 14.53 -5.74
C LEU A 192 -7.40 15.35 -5.50
N TYR A 193 -7.57 16.67 -5.52
CA TYR A 193 -6.49 17.63 -5.34
C TYR A 193 -5.73 17.45 -4.02
N THR A 194 -6.42 17.08 -2.94
CA THR A 194 -5.83 16.66 -1.67
C THR A 194 -6.07 15.16 -1.54
N PRO A 195 -5.05 14.33 -1.81
CA PRO A 195 -5.18 12.88 -1.74
C PRO A 195 -5.60 12.40 -0.34
N TYR A 196 -6.36 11.31 -0.32
CA TYR A 196 -6.68 10.56 0.89
C TYR A 196 -6.69 9.05 0.58
N ALA A 197 -6.49 8.23 1.61
CA ALA A 197 -6.11 6.82 1.47
C ALA A 197 -7.04 5.97 0.57
N PHE A 198 -8.36 6.01 0.76
CA PHE A 198 -9.32 5.27 -0.09
C PHE A 198 -9.56 5.92 -1.46
N GLY A 199 -8.91 7.04 -1.77
CA GLY A 199 -8.90 7.66 -3.09
C GLY A 199 -7.77 7.17 -3.99
N ALA A 200 -6.88 6.30 -3.49
CA ALA A 200 -5.66 5.92 -4.19
C ALA A 200 -5.87 5.20 -5.53
N LEU A 201 -7.04 4.58 -5.73
CA LEU A 201 -7.42 3.91 -6.98
C LEU A 201 -8.58 4.63 -7.69
N TYR A 202 -8.82 5.91 -7.36
CA TYR A 202 -9.84 6.72 -8.02
C TYR A 202 -9.38 7.18 -9.40
N ASN A 203 -9.43 6.26 -10.35
CA ASN A 203 -8.91 6.46 -11.70
C ASN A 203 -10.04 6.30 -12.73
N ASP A 204 -9.82 6.73 -13.97
CA ASP A 204 -10.66 6.24 -15.06
C ASP A 204 -10.48 4.70 -15.19
N PRO A 205 -11.53 3.90 -15.46
CA PRO A 205 -11.40 2.45 -15.51
C PRO A 205 -10.34 1.95 -16.51
N VAL A 206 -10.15 2.63 -17.63
CA VAL A 206 -9.13 2.26 -18.63
C VAL A 206 -7.73 2.54 -18.09
N GLU A 207 -7.58 3.67 -17.40
CA GLU A 207 -6.33 4.06 -16.78
C GLU A 207 -5.94 3.10 -15.66
N GLY A 208 -6.85 2.82 -14.73
CA GLY A 208 -6.57 1.88 -13.63
C GLY A 208 -6.29 0.46 -14.15
N PHE A 209 -6.96 0.04 -15.23
CA PHE A 209 -6.61 -1.22 -15.90
C PHE A 209 -5.16 -1.19 -16.43
N LEU A 210 -4.77 -0.13 -17.16
CA LEU A 210 -3.45 -0.06 -17.78
C LEU A 210 -2.32 0.16 -16.77
N LEU A 211 -2.48 1.08 -15.81
CA LEU A 211 -1.44 1.41 -14.82
C LEU A 211 -1.32 0.34 -13.74
N ASP A 212 -2.44 -0.11 -13.17
CA ASP A 212 -2.40 -0.95 -11.96
C ASP A 212 -2.44 -2.44 -12.33
N THR A 213 -3.34 -2.83 -13.24
CA THR A 213 -3.62 -4.25 -13.53
C THR A 213 -2.64 -4.81 -14.54
N ALA A 214 -2.53 -4.18 -15.72
CA ALA A 214 -1.69 -4.65 -16.81
C ALA A 214 -0.21 -4.54 -16.46
N GLY A 215 0.21 -3.44 -15.82
CA GLY A 215 1.60 -3.26 -15.37
C GLY A 215 2.05 -4.33 -14.38
N SER A 216 1.26 -4.57 -13.33
CA SER A 216 1.58 -5.59 -12.32
C SER A 216 1.52 -7.01 -12.88
N GLY A 217 0.51 -7.32 -13.70
CA GLY A 217 0.37 -8.62 -14.34
C GLY A 217 1.52 -8.92 -15.31
N LEU A 218 1.93 -7.94 -16.12
CA LEU A 218 3.07 -8.08 -17.03
C LEU A 218 4.38 -8.30 -16.24
N ALA A 219 4.59 -7.56 -15.15
CA ALA A 219 5.74 -7.75 -14.28
C ALA A 219 5.78 -9.18 -13.70
N ALA A 220 4.64 -9.70 -13.24
CA ALA A 220 4.53 -11.06 -12.71
C ALA A 220 4.82 -12.12 -13.78
N ILE A 221 4.30 -11.94 -15.00
CA ILE A 221 4.54 -12.86 -16.13
C ILE A 221 6.01 -12.86 -16.54
N ILE A 222 6.61 -11.67 -16.75
CA ILE A 222 8.01 -11.54 -17.19
C ILE A 222 8.97 -12.15 -16.18
N THR A 223 8.71 -11.96 -14.89
CA THR A 223 9.55 -12.51 -13.81
C THR A 223 9.11 -13.92 -13.39
N ASN A 224 8.05 -14.45 -14.00
CA ASN A 224 7.45 -15.78 -13.81
C ASN A 224 6.94 -16.04 -12.37
N LEU A 225 6.52 -15.01 -11.63
CA LEU A 225 6.20 -15.11 -10.21
C LEU A 225 5.19 -16.23 -9.93
N SER A 226 5.52 -17.08 -8.96
CA SER A 226 4.59 -18.02 -8.37
C SER A 226 3.42 -17.28 -7.70
N PRO A 227 2.26 -17.92 -7.52
CA PRO A 227 1.13 -17.31 -6.84
C PRO A 227 1.46 -16.73 -5.46
N ARG A 228 2.38 -17.36 -4.72
CA ARG A 228 2.82 -16.86 -3.41
C ARG A 228 3.69 -15.61 -3.49
N GLU A 229 4.57 -15.52 -4.49
CA GLU A 229 5.33 -14.29 -4.76
C GLU A 229 4.40 -13.17 -5.24
N GLN A 230 3.35 -13.50 -6.03
CA GLN A 230 2.32 -12.56 -6.45
C GLN A 230 1.51 -12.00 -5.27
N ILE A 231 1.14 -12.83 -4.28
CA ILE A 231 0.51 -12.36 -3.03
C ILE A 231 1.37 -11.26 -2.39
N ILE A 232 2.67 -11.49 -2.25
CA ILE A 232 3.60 -10.53 -1.64
C ILE A 232 3.67 -9.26 -2.48
N LEU A 233 3.95 -9.38 -3.78
CA LEU A 233 4.10 -8.26 -4.71
C LEU A 233 2.83 -7.39 -4.72
N TYR A 234 1.68 -7.97 -5.02
CA TYR A 234 0.44 -7.21 -5.20
C TYR A 234 -0.01 -6.56 -3.89
N THR A 235 0.04 -7.31 -2.78
CA THR A 235 -0.32 -6.75 -1.46
C THR A 235 0.60 -5.59 -1.08
N PHE A 236 1.91 -5.76 -1.27
CA PHE A 236 2.88 -4.72 -0.95
C PHE A 236 2.70 -3.46 -1.82
N SER A 237 2.56 -3.64 -3.14
CA SER A 237 2.30 -2.54 -4.07
C SER A 237 1.01 -1.79 -3.70
N THR A 238 -0.07 -2.51 -3.37
CA THR A 238 -1.33 -1.89 -2.98
C THR A 238 -1.22 -1.10 -1.68
N LEU A 239 -0.57 -1.65 -0.66
CA LEU A 239 -0.31 -0.93 0.59
C LEU A 239 0.51 0.34 0.33
N LYS A 240 1.54 0.25 -0.51
CA LYS A 240 2.36 1.40 -0.89
C LYS A 240 1.56 2.49 -1.62
N THR A 241 0.71 2.12 -2.58
CA THR A 241 -0.14 3.07 -3.30
C THR A 241 -1.13 3.77 -2.36
N VAL A 242 -1.72 3.05 -1.39
CA VAL A 242 -2.58 3.65 -0.35
C VAL A 242 -1.77 4.61 0.53
N ASP A 243 -0.55 4.25 0.90
CA ASP A 243 0.34 5.09 1.71
C ASP A 243 0.67 6.42 1.02
N ASP A 244 1.01 6.37 -0.27
CA ASP A 244 1.32 7.55 -1.07
C ASP A 244 0.16 8.54 -1.17
N HIS A 245 -1.07 8.06 -0.94
CA HIS A 245 -2.27 8.88 -0.94
C HIS A 245 -2.81 9.15 0.46
N CYS A 246 -2.15 8.71 1.53
CA CYS A 246 -2.78 8.67 2.85
C CYS A 246 -3.13 10.06 3.42
N GLY A 247 -2.49 11.12 2.92
CA GLY A 247 -2.69 12.49 3.40
C GLY A 247 -1.90 12.82 4.68
N TYR A 248 -1.01 11.92 5.12
CA TYR A 248 -0.19 12.07 6.31
C TYR A 248 1.30 11.89 6.01
N ALA A 249 2.13 12.68 6.69
CA ALA A 249 3.59 12.58 6.64
C ALA A 249 4.12 12.07 8.00
N PHE A 250 4.14 10.75 8.15
CA PHE A 250 4.54 10.11 9.40
C PHE A 250 6.04 9.81 9.41
N PRO A 251 6.81 10.33 10.40
CA PRO A 251 8.26 10.16 10.42
C PRO A 251 8.72 8.74 10.79
N TRP A 252 7.80 7.88 11.24
CA TRP A 252 8.05 6.47 11.59
C TRP A 252 7.44 5.49 10.57
N ASP A 253 6.78 5.99 9.53
CA ASP A 253 6.20 5.13 8.51
C ASP A 253 7.30 4.49 7.67
N LEU A 254 7.35 3.16 7.67
CA LEU A 254 8.39 2.41 6.98
C LEU A 254 8.34 2.61 5.46
N PHE A 255 7.16 2.76 4.86
CA PHE A 255 7.08 3.06 3.43
C PHE A 255 7.68 4.42 3.13
N GLN A 256 7.35 5.44 3.94
CA GLN A 256 7.82 6.80 3.71
C GLN A 256 9.33 6.98 4.01
N ILE A 257 9.88 6.15 4.91
CA ILE A 257 11.32 6.11 5.22
C ILE A 257 12.10 5.39 4.12
N ILE A 258 11.62 4.22 3.69
CA ILE A 258 12.37 3.33 2.78
C ILE A 258 12.28 3.83 1.33
N PHE A 259 11.11 4.32 0.91
CA PHE A 259 10.85 4.69 -0.48
C PHE A 259 10.87 6.21 -0.68
N PRO A 260 11.61 6.70 -1.68
CA PRO A 260 11.71 8.14 -1.95
C PRO A 260 10.43 8.72 -2.54
N ASN A 261 9.64 7.94 -3.29
CA ASN A 261 8.26 8.31 -3.58
C ASN A 261 7.45 8.01 -2.32
N ASN A 262 6.87 9.04 -1.71
CA ASN A 262 6.07 8.96 -0.50
C ASN A 262 4.92 9.95 -0.55
N SER A 263 4.10 9.99 0.50
CA SER A 263 2.92 10.85 0.58
C SER A 263 3.17 12.31 0.23
N ILE A 264 4.28 12.92 0.68
CA ILE A 264 4.62 14.32 0.33
C ILE A 264 5.03 14.45 -1.14
N TYR A 265 5.85 13.51 -1.65
CA TYR A 265 6.30 13.54 -3.04
C TYR A 265 5.12 13.46 -4.02
N HIS A 266 4.19 12.57 -3.73
CA HIS A 266 2.98 12.37 -4.51
C HIS A 266 1.96 13.51 -4.29
N ASP A 267 1.81 14.03 -3.08
CA ASP A 267 0.95 15.18 -2.81
C ASP A 267 1.35 16.41 -3.64
N ILE A 268 2.66 16.71 -3.75
CA ILE A 268 3.17 17.79 -4.61
C ILE A 268 2.71 17.61 -6.06
N HIS A 269 2.70 16.38 -6.57
CA HIS A 269 2.26 16.08 -7.93
C HIS A 269 0.77 16.43 -8.15
N HIS A 270 -0.09 16.16 -7.17
CA HIS A 270 -1.52 16.54 -7.22
C HIS A 270 -1.74 18.06 -7.16
N GLN A 271 -0.76 18.83 -6.66
CA GLN A 271 -0.86 20.28 -6.63
C GLN A 271 -0.76 20.87 -8.05
N HIS A 272 -1.54 21.92 -8.34
CA HIS A 272 -1.49 22.65 -9.62
C HIS A 272 -0.06 23.06 -10.05
N PHE A 273 0.80 23.43 -9.09
CA PHE A 273 2.18 23.83 -9.39
C PHE A 273 3.11 22.64 -9.64
N GLY A 274 2.76 21.43 -9.16
CA GLY A 274 3.55 20.21 -9.28
C GLY A 274 3.00 19.20 -10.30
N ILE A 275 1.87 19.48 -10.95
CA ILE A 275 1.21 18.59 -11.93
C ILE A 275 2.05 18.20 -13.16
N LYS A 276 3.21 18.84 -13.35
CA LYS A 276 4.18 18.51 -14.41
C LYS A 276 5.50 17.94 -13.87
N ASN A 277 5.51 17.57 -12.59
CA ASN A 277 6.64 17.04 -11.87
C ASN A 277 6.26 15.75 -11.15
N ASN A 278 7.25 15.03 -10.64
CA ASN A 278 7.05 13.90 -9.75
C ASN A 278 6.16 12.79 -10.33
N PHE A 279 6.47 12.31 -11.54
CA PHE A 279 5.67 11.29 -12.22
C PHE A 279 5.93 9.86 -11.71
N SER A 280 6.99 9.65 -10.94
CA SER A 280 7.38 8.31 -10.49
C SER A 280 6.41 7.79 -9.44
N GLN A 281 5.95 6.56 -9.65
CA GLN A 281 5.13 5.79 -8.73
C GLN A 281 5.27 4.29 -9.05
N PRO A 282 5.07 3.38 -8.07
CA PRO A 282 4.83 3.68 -6.66
C PRO A 282 6.09 3.73 -5.79
N PHE A 283 7.26 3.22 -6.20
CA PHE A 283 8.39 3.00 -5.28
C PHE A 283 9.51 4.04 -5.36
N PHE A 284 10.23 4.10 -6.49
CA PHE A 284 11.48 4.84 -6.61
C PHE A 284 11.33 6.10 -7.47
N THR A 285 12.10 7.15 -7.18
CA THR A 285 12.10 8.42 -7.95
C THR A 285 13.20 8.51 -9.00
N PHE A 286 13.84 7.38 -9.32
CA PHE A 286 14.97 7.32 -10.25
C PHE A 286 14.61 7.89 -11.63
N TRP A 287 13.43 7.57 -12.15
CA TRP A 287 13.01 8.03 -13.46
C TRP A 287 12.79 9.55 -13.51
N ASP A 288 12.21 10.14 -12.47
CA ASP A 288 12.11 11.60 -12.37
C ASP A 288 13.47 12.28 -12.34
N LYS A 289 14.45 11.70 -11.62
CA LYS A 289 15.83 12.21 -11.60
C LYS A 289 16.49 12.11 -12.97
N TRP A 290 16.31 10.98 -13.66
CA TRP A 290 16.86 10.75 -14.99
C TRP A 290 16.29 11.72 -16.02
N PHE A 291 14.97 11.92 -16.03
CA PHE A 291 14.28 12.79 -16.97
C PHE A 291 14.18 14.25 -16.52
N LYS A 292 14.75 14.59 -15.36
CA LYS A 292 14.71 15.92 -14.74
C LYS A 292 13.28 16.44 -14.57
N THR A 293 12.39 15.58 -14.10
CA THR A 293 10.99 15.89 -13.79
C THR A 293 10.71 15.92 -12.29
N GLU A 294 11.71 15.71 -11.43
CA GLU A 294 11.59 15.93 -9.98
C GLU A 294 11.29 17.41 -9.67
N TYR A 295 10.42 17.65 -8.70
CA TYR A 295 10.10 18.99 -8.21
C TYR A 295 11.25 19.54 -7.37
N HIS A 296 11.89 20.61 -7.85
CA HIS A 296 13.08 21.20 -7.20
C HIS A 296 12.82 21.86 -5.85
N GLY A 297 11.58 22.23 -5.53
CA GLY A 297 11.22 22.94 -4.29
C GLY A 297 10.81 22.03 -3.13
N ILE A 298 11.14 20.74 -3.17
CA ILE A 298 10.60 19.76 -2.19
C ILE A 298 11.01 20.04 -0.74
N ASP A 299 12.25 20.50 -0.51
CA ASP A 299 12.73 20.79 0.85
C ASP A 299 12.06 22.04 1.44
N GLU A 300 11.87 23.07 0.61
CA GLU A 300 11.12 24.25 0.99
C GLU A 300 9.64 23.89 1.24
N TYR A 301 9.05 23.06 0.38
CA TYR A 301 7.69 22.56 0.57
C TYR A 301 7.55 21.82 1.90
N LYS A 302 8.44 20.87 2.20
CA LYS A 302 8.46 20.13 3.47
C LYS A 302 8.59 21.05 4.68
N LYS A 303 9.47 22.05 4.60
CA LYS A 303 9.67 23.04 5.68
C LYS A 303 8.43 23.89 5.90
N ASN A 304 7.82 24.37 4.82
CA ASN A 304 6.61 25.19 4.87
C ASN A 304 5.40 24.37 5.35
N ALA A 305 5.23 23.14 4.86
CA ALA A 305 4.22 22.20 5.32
C ALA A 305 4.37 21.93 6.83
N ARG A 306 5.59 21.65 7.31
CA ARG A 306 5.83 21.45 8.75
C ARG A 306 5.47 22.68 9.59
N LYS A 307 5.83 23.88 9.13
CA LYS A 307 5.48 25.13 9.82
C LYS A 307 3.97 25.35 9.85
N MET A 308 3.31 25.20 8.71
CA MET A 308 1.86 25.30 8.60
C MET A 308 1.15 24.26 9.46
N ASN A 309 1.66 23.02 9.53
CA ASN A 309 1.10 21.97 10.38
C ASN A 309 1.16 22.33 11.86
N ILE A 310 2.27 22.91 12.33
CA ILE A 310 2.39 23.37 13.71
C ILE A 310 1.37 24.47 14.01
N GLU A 311 1.26 25.48 13.12
CA GLU A 311 0.29 26.58 13.27
C GLU A 311 -1.16 26.07 13.25
N LYS A 312 -1.50 25.24 12.27
CA LYS A 312 -2.81 24.58 12.15
C LYS A 312 -3.13 23.71 13.36
N TYR A 313 -2.13 22.99 13.88
CA TYR A 313 -2.28 22.17 15.08
C TYR A 313 -2.55 23.00 16.33
N HIS A 314 -1.85 24.13 16.52
CA HIS A 314 -2.16 25.05 17.62
C HIS A 314 -3.58 25.63 17.50
N ALA A 315 -3.98 26.09 16.31
CA ALA A 315 -5.35 26.56 16.08
C ALA A 315 -6.40 25.46 16.32
N PHE A 316 -6.10 24.22 15.93
CA PHE A 316 -6.92 23.05 16.21
C PHE A 316 -7.10 22.81 17.72
N LEU A 317 -6.01 22.84 18.50
CA LEU A 317 -6.06 22.69 19.96
C LEU A 317 -6.89 23.79 20.63
N GLU A 318 -6.73 25.05 20.18
CA GLU A 318 -7.53 26.17 20.67
C GLU A 318 -9.03 25.96 20.38
N ASN A 319 -9.38 25.57 19.16
CA ASN A 319 -10.77 25.30 18.78
C ASN A 319 -11.36 24.13 19.58
N ARG A 320 -10.59 23.06 19.80
CA ARG A 320 -11.00 21.92 20.62
C ARG A 320 -11.20 22.31 22.08
N HIS A 321 -10.34 23.17 22.62
CA HIS A 321 -10.48 23.72 23.97
C HIS A 321 -11.75 24.59 24.09
N LYS A 322 -12.00 25.48 23.13
CA LYS A 322 -13.22 26.31 23.07
C LYS A 322 -14.49 25.45 23.03
N LYS A 323 -14.54 24.43 22.17
CA LYS A 323 -15.68 23.49 22.09
C LYS A 323 -15.94 22.77 23.43
N ARG A 324 -14.88 22.34 24.13
CA ARG A 324 -15.00 21.71 25.46
C ARG A 324 -15.55 22.68 26.51
N LEU A 325 -15.08 23.92 26.53
CA LEU A 325 -15.59 24.94 27.44
C LEU A 325 -17.07 25.25 27.19
N GLN A 326 -17.47 25.40 25.92
CA GLN A 326 -18.88 25.59 25.55
C GLN A 326 -19.74 24.40 25.98
N GLN A 327 -19.27 23.17 25.78
CA GLN A 327 -20.00 21.98 26.20
C GLN A 327 -20.15 21.89 27.73
N GLN A 328 -19.11 22.29 28.48
CA GLN A 328 -19.19 22.37 29.94
C GLN A 328 -20.15 23.47 30.42
N GLN A 329 -20.18 24.62 29.75
CA GLN A 329 -21.14 25.69 30.05
C GLN A 329 -22.57 25.23 29.78
N ASN A 330 -22.85 24.66 28.61
CA ASN A 330 -24.17 24.14 28.26
C ASN A 330 -24.62 23.03 29.22
N ASN A 331 -23.71 22.15 29.66
CA ASN A 331 -24.05 21.11 30.64
C ASN A 331 -24.36 21.69 32.03
N LYS A 332 -23.68 22.76 32.45
CA LYS A 332 -23.98 23.47 33.69
C LYS A 332 -25.33 24.19 33.64
N GLU A 333 -25.61 24.88 32.55
CA GLU A 333 -26.92 25.55 32.34
C GLU A 333 -28.06 24.52 32.34
N ASN A 334 -27.87 23.36 31.70
CA ASN A 334 -28.87 22.30 31.69
C ASN A 334 -29.03 21.62 33.07
N SER A 335 -27.97 21.48 33.87
CA SER A 335 -28.08 20.94 35.24
C SER A 335 -28.74 21.92 36.21
N GLU A 336 -28.44 23.22 36.09
CA GLU A 336 -29.13 24.27 36.88
C GLU A 336 -30.61 24.35 36.51
N TYR A 337 -30.98 24.16 35.24
CA TYR A 337 -32.39 24.06 34.86
C TYR A 337 -33.08 22.83 35.47
N SER A 338 -32.43 21.66 35.48
CA SER A 338 -33.02 20.45 36.07
C SER A 338 -33.13 20.47 37.59
N GLU A 339 -32.16 21.07 38.31
CA GLU A 339 -32.24 21.22 39.77
C GLU A 339 -33.33 22.21 40.19
N ASN A 340 -33.57 23.26 39.40
CA ASN A 340 -34.64 24.22 39.66
C ASN A 340 -36.05 23.65 39.38
N ASP A 341 -36.18 22.64 38.51
CA ASP A 341 -37.46 21.95 38.26
C ASP A 341 -37.79 20.91 39.36
N ASP A 342 -36.79 20.32 40.02
CA ASP A 342 -36.97 19.35 41.12
C ASP A 342 -37.15 20.01 42.51
N GLU A 343 -36.77 21.28 42.69
CA GLU A 343 -36.93 22.01 43.96
C GLU A 343 -38.33 22.63 44.18
N ASN A 344 -39.33 22.38 43.31
CA ASN A 344 -40.70 22.84 43.54
C ASN A 344 -41.75 21.74 43.80
N PRO A 345 -41.67 20.99 44.93
CA PRO A 345 -42.79 20.22 45.44
C PRO A 345 -43.63 21.04 46.42
N SER A 346 -44.00 22.31 46.13
CA SER A 346 -45.18 22.91 46.77
C SER A 346 -45.58 24.24 46.14
N THR A 347 -46.66 24.22 45.36
CA THR A 347 -47.91 24.93 45.72
C THR A 347 -48.89 24.85 44.56
N LYS A 348 -49.91 24.00 44.71
CA LYS A 348 -51.33 24.39 44.55
C LYS A 348 -52.25 23.25 44.99
N LYS A 349 -52.64 23.35 46.26
CA LYS A 349 -53.91 22.86 46.78
C LYS A 349 -54.89 24.05 46.74
N LYS A 350 -56.16 23.76 46.43
CA LYS A 350 -57.35 24.65 46.38
C LYS A 350 -57.44 25.46 45.08
N GLU A 351 -58.54 25.45 44.33
CA GLU A 351 -59.96 25.21 44.65
C GLU A 351 -60.61 24.07 43.84
#